data_AF-A0A5Y7AMQ1-F1
#
_entry.id   AF-A0A5Y7AMQ1-F1
#
_cell.length_a   1.000
_cell.length_b   1.000
_cell.length_c   1.000
_cell.angle_alpha   90.00
_cell.angle_beta   90.00
_cell.angle_gamma   90.00
#
_symmetry.space_group_name_H-M   'P 1'
#
loop_
_entity.id
_entity.type
_entity.pdbx_description
1 polymer ?
#
loop_
_entity_poly.entity_id
_entity_poly.type
_entity_poly.pdbx_seq_one_letter_code
_entity_poly.pdbx_strand_id
1 'polypeptide(L)'
;MDYRTWIEVSLLDELKPTYPFRTDSYAMLGNSPYSNCCDYNMAAFKLRKSSFLASDIENYFDPSYEMVGNYIKLNTIDDLIIYLGENKLSIDDFVDSSQVDDYPL
;
A
#
# COMPACT_ATOMS: atom_id res chain seq x y z
N MET A 1 6.97 19.20 -17.95
CA MET A 1 6.36 17.87 -18.09
C MET A 1 5.46 17.70 -16.89
N ASP A 2 4.21 17.33 -17.12
CA ASP A 2 3.24 17.18 -16.04
C ASP A 2 3.33 15.75 -15.48
N TYR A 3 3.41 15.63 -14.17
CA TYR A 3 3.57 14.37 -13.47
C TYR A 3 2.47 14.22 -12.46
N ARG A 4 1.87 13.03 -12.44
CA ARG A 4 0.98 12.62 -11.36
C ARG A 4 1.80 11.78 -10.38
N THR A 5 1.55 11.99 -9.10
CA THR A 5 2.35 11.39 -8.02
C THR A 5 1.44 10.64 -7.07
N TRP A 6 1.82 9.41 -6.76
CA TRP A 6 1.12 8.52 -5.86
C TRP A 6 1.96 8.21 -4.64
N ILE A 7 1.27 8.02 -3.53
CA ILE A 7 1.85 7.49 -2.31
C ILE A 7 1.13 6.19 -2.01
N GLU A 8 1.88 5.10 -2.01
CA GLU A 8 1.42 3.80 -1.57
C GLU A 8 1.74 3.67 -0.08
N VAL A 9 0.76 3.24 0.72
CA VAL A 9 0.93 2.94 2.15
C VAL A 9 0.47 1.51 2.39
N SER A 10 1.28 0.72 3.08
CA SER A 10 0.89 -0.61 3.52
C SER A 10 1.55 -0.97 4.85
N LEU A 11 0.97 -1.90 5.59
CA LEU A 11 1.66 -2.51 6.73
C LEU A 11 2.94 -3.20 6.28
N LEU A 12 3.97 -3.21 7.13
CA LEU A 12 5.17 -4.02 6.90
C LEU A 12 4.78 -5.48 6.67
N ASP A 13 5.44 -6.14 5.72
CA ASP A 13 5.05 -7.50 5.31
C ASP A 13 5.17 -8.53 6.44
N GLU A 14 6.09 -8.30 7.39
CA GLU A 14 6.28 -9.13 8.60
C GLU A 14 5.13 -8.99 9.61
N LEU A 15 4.37 -7.90 9.54
CA LEU A 15 3.19 -7.64 10.39
C LEU A 15 1.88 -8.05 9.71
N LYS A 16 1.91 -8.34 8.41
CA LYS A 16 0.77 -8.93 7.74
C LYS A 16 0.62 -10.36 8.27
N PRO A 17 -0.58 -10.77 8.73
CA PRO A 17 -0.78 -12.13 9.20
C PRO A 17 -0.38 -13.09 8.09
N THR A 18 0.44 -14.08 8.44
CA THR A 18 0.87 -15.11 7.50
C THR A 18 -0.38 -15.81 6.98
N TYR A 19 -0.68 -15.65 5.68
CA TYR A 19 -1.79 -16.38 5.07
C TYR A 19 -1.55 -17.87 5.32
N PRO A 20 -2.54 -18.63 5.85
CA PRO A 20 -2.33 -20.02 6.21
C PRO A 20 -2.32 -20.89 4.95
N PHE A 21 -1.26 -20.81 4.14
CA PHE A 21 -1.03 -21.75 3.04
C PHE A 21 -0.47 -23.10 3.51
N ARG A 22 -0.45 -23.38 4.82
CA ARG A 22 -0.22 -24.74 5.35
C ARG A 22 -1.55 -25.36 5.72
N THR A 23 -2.39 -25.61 4.73
CA THR A 23 -3.50 -26.55 4.91
C THR A 23 -3.13 -27.84 4.19
N ASP A 24 -3.28 -28.96 4.89
CA ASP A 24 -3.04 -30.29 4.32
C ASP A 24 -3.88 -30.50 3.04
N SER A 25 -3.42 -31.40 2.17
CA SER A 25 -4.18 -31.80 0.98
C SER A 25 -5.63 -32.14 1.38
N TYR A 26 -6.61 -31.52 0.69
CA TYR A 26 -8.06 -31.68 0.89
C TYR A 26 -8.70 -30.94 2.08
N ALA A 27 -8.02 -29.98 2.71
CA ALA A 27 -8.69 -29.12 3.69
C ALA A 27 -9.77 -28.24 3.03
N MET A 28 -11.01 -28.32 3.51
CA MET A 28 -12.07 -27.39 3.12
C MET A 28 -11.80 -26.03 3.78
N LEU A 29 -11.40 -25.04 2.99
CA LEU A 29 -11.20 -23.64 3.42
C LEU A 29 -12.55 -22.93 3.61
N GLY A 30 -13.39 -23.42 4.53
CA GLY A 30 -14.57 -22.71 5.00
C GLY A 30 -14.25 -22.02 6.33
N ASN A 31 -14.33 -20.69 6.38
CA ASN A 31 -14.16 -19.85 7.59
C ASN A 31 -12.76 -19.83 8.22
N SER A 32 -11.69 -19.61 7.44
CA SER A 32 -10.44 -19.14 8.07
C SER A 32 -10.70 -17.75 8.68
N PRO A 33 -10.45 -17.52 9.98
CA PRO A 33 -10.57 -16.21 10.61
C PRO A 33 -9.37 -15.33 10.24
N TYR A 34 -8.94 -15.37 8.98
CA TYR A 34 -7.91 -14.49 8.45
C TYR A 34 -8.47 -13.08 8.50
N SER A 35 -7.99 -12.31 9.48
CA SER A 35 -8.30 -10.91 9.64
C SER A 35 -7.00 -10.15 9.51
N ASN A 36 -6.90 -9.25 8.53
CA ASN A 36 -5.78 -8.32 8.34
C ASN A 36 -5.74 -7.26 9.45
N CYS A 37 -5.82 -7.69 10.70
CA CYS A 37 -5.80 -6.84 11.87
C CYS A 37 -4.41 -6.92 12.48
N CYS A 38 -3.78 -5.76 12.64
CA CYS A 38 -2.57 -5.59 13.41
C CYS A 38 -2.92 -4.81 14.69
N ASP A 39 -2.31 -5.17 15.81
CA ASP A 39 -2.45 -4.37 17.03
C ASP A 39 -1.87 -2.98 16.81
N TYR A 40 -2.62 -1.94 17.19
CA TYR A 40 -2.23 -0.53 17.03
C TYR A 40 -0.80 -0.27 17.51
N ASN A 41 -0.43 -0.80 18.68
CA ASN A 41 0.87 -0.60 19.31
C ASN A 41 2.03 -1.35 18.63
N MET A 42 1.72 -2.28 17.73
CA MET A 42 2.70 -3.06 16.96
C MET A 42 2.71 -2.70 15.48
N ALA A 43 1.82 -1.80 15.05
CA ALA A 43 1.65 -1.43 13.65
C ALA A 43 2.84 -0.59 13.16
N ALA A 44 3.49 -1.10 12.12
CA ALA A 44 4.53 -0.43 11.37
C ALA A 44 4.21 -0.52 9.87
N PHE A 45 4.66 0.50 9.15
CA PHE A 45 4.23 0.79 7.78
C PHE A 45 5.42 0.86 6.84
N LYS A 46 5.19 0.55 5.58
CA LYS A 46 6.05 0.93 4.48
C LYS A 46 5.30 1.88 3.55
N LEU A 47 5.99 2.94 3.13
CA LEU A 47 5.48 3.89 2.16
C LEU A 47 6.39 3.95 0.94
N ARG A 48 5.79 4.22 -0.21
CA ARG A 48 6.54 4.47 -1.44
C ARG A 48 5.87 5.59 -2.22
N LYS A 49 6.69 6.54 -2.67
CA LYS A 49 6.26 7.63 -3.53
C LYS A 49 6.66 7.31 -4.97
N SER A 50 5.71 7.35 -5.89
CA SER A 50 5.93 7.05 -7.30
C SER A 50 5.39 8.21 -8.14
N SER A 51 6.12 8.62 -9.17
CA SER A 51 5.66 9.65 -10.10
C SER A 51 5.61 9.10 -11.52
N PHE A 52 4.53 9.35 -12.24
CA PHE A 52 4.34 8.92 -13.61
C PHE A 52 3.95 10.12 -14.48
N LEU A 53 4.31 10.08 -15.76
CA LEU A 53 3.93 11.14 -16.69
C LEU A 53 2.41 11.15 -16.85
N ALA A 54 1.80 12.32 -16.72
CA ALA A 54 0.35 12.47 -16.87
C ALA A 54 -0.11 12.03 -18.27
N SER A 55 0.70 12.30 -19.29
CA SER A 55 0.43 11.88 -20.67
C SER A 55 0.35 10.38 -20.84
N ASP A 56 1.19 9.61 -20.13
CA ASP A 56 1.18 8.15 -20.27
C ASP A 56 -0.15 7.59 -19.75
N ILE A 57 -0.64 8.17 -18.66
CA ILE A 57 -1.89 7.74 -18.01
C ILE A 57 -3.11 8.15 -18.82
N GLU A 58 -3.16 9.41 -19.25
CA GLU A 58 -4.30 9.94 -20.02
C GLU A 58 -4.47 9.25 -21.38
N ASN A 59 -3.37 8.73 -21.94
CA ASN A 59 -3.39 8.02 -23.22
C ASN A 59 -3.33 6.48 -23.06
N TYR A 60 -3.43 5.96 -21.84
CA TYR A 60 -3.36 4.51 -21.54
C TYR A 60 -2.10 3.82 -22.08
N PHE A 61 -0.98 4.52 -22.04
CA PHE A 61 0.34 3.95 -22.33
C PHE A 61 0.91 3.25 -21.10
N ASP A 62 1.88 2.36 -21.33
CA ASP A 62 2.66 1.75 -20.26
C ASP A 62 3.55 2.84 -19.61
N PRO A 63 3.31 3.22 -18.35
CA PRO A 63 3.99 4.35 -17.74
C PRO A 63 5.45 4.01 -17.42
N SER A 64 6.34 5.00 -17.52
CA SER A 64 7.74 4.81 -17.13
C SER A 64 7.89 4.60 -15.61
N TYR A 65 8.59 3.54 -15.21
CA TYR A 65 8.85 3.20 -13.80
C TYR A 65 10.18 3.78 -13.26
N GLU A 66 10.86 4.65 -14.01
CA GLU A 66 12.14 5.25 -13.60
C GLU A 66 12.02 6.11 -12.34
N MET A 67 10.84 6.70 -12.10
CA MET A 67 10.56 7.63 -11.00
C MET A 67 9.80 6.95 -9.85
N VAL A 68 9.90 5.63 -9.74
CA VAL A 68 9.41 4.86 -8.60
C VAL A 68 10.42 4.94 -7.47
N GLY A 69 10.02 5.57 -6.37
CA GLY A 69 10.86 5.72 -5.18
C GLY A 69 11.11 4.40 -4.46
N ASN A 70 12.08 4.43 -3.55
CA ASN A 70 12.31 3.33 -2.62
C ASN A 70 11.27 3.32 -1.49
N TYR A 71 11.08 2.15 -0.89
CA TYR A 71 10.25 2.04 0.31
C TYR A 71 10.93 2.71 1.51
N ILE A 72 10.15 3.53 2.20
CA ILE A 72 10.48 4.11 3.50
C ILE A 72 9.73 3.31 4.56
N LYS A 73 10.40 2.98 5.67
CA LYS A 73 9.79 2.27 6.80
C LYS A 73 9.44 3.26 7.91
N LEU A 74 8.22 3.17 8.43
CA LEU A 74 7.74 3.89 9.60
C LEU A 74 7.38 2.86 10.67
N ASN A 75 7.83 3.07 11.91
CA ASN A 75 7.75 2.03 12.92
C ASN A 75 6.47 2.12 13.78
N THR A 76 5.77 3.25 13.68
CA THR A 76 4.56 3.52 14.47
C THR A 76 3.49 4.24 13.65
N ILE A 77 2.26 4.26 14.17
CA ILE A 77 1.16 5.05 13.60
C ILE A 77 1.43 6.56 13.72
N ASP A 78 2.07 6.99 14.80
CA ASP A 78 2.40 8.41 14.97
C ASP A 78 3.41 8.88 13.91
N ASP A 79 4.40 8.06 13.58
CA ASP A 79 5.33 8.33 12.47
C ASP A 79 4.59 8.48 11.13
N LEU A 80 3.58 7.63 10.90
CA LEU A 80 2.72 7.71 9.70
C LEU A 80 1.95 9.02 9.67
N ILE A 81 1.29 9.39 10.77
CA ILE A 81 0.52 10.62 10.85
C ILE A 81 1.40 11.85 10.62
N ILE A 82 2.60 11.88 11.20
CA ILE A 82 3.58 12.96 10.99
C ILE A 82 3.98 13.04 9.51
N TYR A 83 4.36 11.92 8.90
CA TYR A 83 4.74 11.88 7.48
C TYR A 83 3.62 12.37 6.56
N LEU A 84 2.38 11.93 6.81
CA LEU A 84 1.21 12.36 6.04
C LEU A 84 0.95 13.85 6.23
N GLY A 85 1.03 14.35 7.47
CA GLY A 85 0.88 15.78 7.78
C GLY A 85 1.91 16.67 7.09
N GLU A 86 3.17 16.26 7.03
CA GLU A 86 4.24 16.96 6.28
C GLU A 86 3.94 17.04 4.77
N ASN A 87 3.27 16.02 4.24
CA ASN A 87 2.85 15.95 2.83
C ASN A 87 1.44 16.54 2.59
N LYS A 88 0.80 17.12 3.62
CA LYS A 88 -0.57 17.66 3.58
C LYS A 88 -1.62 16.62 3.17
N LEU A 89 -1.47 15.39 3.66
CA LEU A 89 -2.38 14.28 3.43
C LEU A 89 -2.97 13.81 4.77
N SER A 90 -4.19 13.26 4.71
CA SER A 90 -4.83 12.48 5.76
C SER A 90 -4.87 11.01 5.34
N ILE A 91 -5.05 10.11 6.31
CA ILE A 91 -5.32 8.69 6.02
C ILE A 91 -6.64 8.53 5.24
N ASP A 92 -7.60 9.43 5.43
CA ASP A 92 -8.89 9.43 4.76
C ASP A 92 -8.80 9.81 3.27
N ASP A 93 -7.66 10.36 2.83
CA ASP A 93 -7.42 10.69 1.42
C ASP A 93 -6.98 9.46 0.60
N PHE A 94 -6.71 8.32 1.27
CA PHE A 94 -6.28 7.09 0.63
C PHE A 94 -7.47 6.23 0.22
N VAL A 95 -7.33 5.61 -0.94
CA VAL A 95 -8.29 4.61 -1.43
C VAL A 95 -7.75 3.22 -1.14
N ASP A 96 -8.64 2.32 -0.70
CA ASP A 96 -8.31 0.92 -0.53
C ASP A 96 -8.02 0.28 -1.91
N SER A 97 -6.77 -0.14 -2.12
CA SER A 97 -6.33 -0.74 -3.37
C SER A 97 -7.01 -2.08 -3.68
N SER A 98 -7.64 -2.73 -2.71
CA SER A 98 -8.47 -3.92 -2.97
C SER A 98 -9.79 -3.61 -3.68
N GLN A 99 -10.19 -2.33 -3.72
CA GLN A 99 -11.42 -1.85 -4.32
C GLN A 99 -11.22 -1.23 -5.70
N VAL A 100 -9.97 -1.16 -6.19
CA VAL A 100 -9.61 -0.50 -7.45
C VAL A 100 -8.67 -1.39 -8.24
N ASP A 101 -9.09 -1.78 -9.44
CA ASP A 101 -8.32 -2.66 -10.33
C ASP A 101 -7.36 -1.89 -11.29
N ASP A 102 -7.52 -0.58 -11.41
CA ASP A 102 -6.78 0.24 -12.39
C ASP A 102 -5.42 0.69 -11.83
N TYR A 103 -4.33 0.19 -12.44
CA TYR A 103 -2.96 0.69 -12.23
C TYR A 103 -2.51 1.61 -13.39
N PRO A 104 -1.71 2.69 -13.19
CA PRO A 104 -1.08 3.14 -11.95
C PRO A 104 -2.14 3.54 -10.94
N LEU A 105 -2.19 2.76 -9.87
CA LEU A 105 -3.03 3.05 -8.74
C LEU A 105 -2.50 4.33 -8.15
#